data_AF-A0A016UEV4-F1
#
_entry.id   AF-A0A016UEV4-F1
#
_cell.length_a   1.000
_cell.length_b   1.000
_cell.length_c   1.000
_cell.angle_alpha   90.00
_cell.angle_beta   90.00
_cell.angle_gamma   90.00
#
_symmetry.space_group_name_H-M   'P 1'
#
loop_
_entity.id
_entity.type
_entity.pdbx_description
1 polymer ?
#
loop_
_entity_poly.entity_id
_entity_poly.type
_entity_poly.pdbx_seq_one_letter_code
_entity_poly.pdbx_strand_id
1 'polypeptide(L)'
;MSAVINSRPTSSASANSIGEEAKPALLHKIEGHVARVNDVVLLSKEEGVWTASDDRSVRLYLKRDNGQFWPSIHKIMPVAPTCLYYSEETSRLFVGLLNGHVYEYHVADDYNSMSDPEARRWTIHAGPISGLGIALNAELVFSCSKDKSVVWHCSETGIKRGAFHCDSSCTAMVIDLPFVFIGDHGGNVVVLRLSGDSAQMVSKLSAHTGPVSSLAWNRMKEILYSGSHDNLVIMWDIGGKRGEAYELNGHSSKITSLVVAPGAARLFSADDAGKLVCWDMSAHRLETPGWKTSDNCEVCDAPFFWNLTAMWQRKVVGQRQHHCRTCGKAVCGACCSNWTVFPRMGYELPVRICSVCHQKMEENPQQFE
;
A
#
# COMPACT_ATOMS: atom_id res chain seq x y z
N MET A 1 2.39 11.57 -11.58
CA MET A 1 1.97 12.80 -10.86
C MET A 1 2.22 12.55 -9.39
N SER A 2 3.21 13.20 -8.80
CA SER A 2 3.53 13.06 -7.36
C SER A 2 2.94 14.26 -6.63
N ALA A 3 2.07 14.00 -5.64
CA ALA A 3 1.56 15.00 -4.72
C ALA A 3 2.25 14.80 -3.37
N VAL A 4 2.97 15.82 -2.89
CA VAL A 4 3.50 15.87 -1.52
C VAL A 4 2.44 16.53 -0.67
N ILE A 5 1.96 15.82 0.36
CA ILE A 5 0.99 16.33 1.33
C ILE A 5 1.75 16.60 2.63
N ASN A 6 1.91 17.87 2.99
CA ASN A 6 2.08 18.26 4.39
C ASN A 6 1.54 19.67 4.60
N SER A 7 0.78 19.84 5.69
CA SER A 7 0.32 21.12 6.19
C SER A 7 1.28 21.62 7.27
N ARG A 8 1.75 22.88 7.16
CA ARG A 8 2.29 23.59 8.33
C ARG A 8 1.11 24.05 9.20
N PRO A 9 1.16 23.88 10.53
CA PRO A 9 0.13 24.38 11.42
C PRO A 9 0.32 25.89 11.60
N THR A 10 -0.62 26.68 11.13
CA THR A 10 -0.84 28.01 11.71
C THR A 10 -1.56 27.82 13.04
N SER A 11 -0.95 28.35 14.10
CA SER A 11 -1.43 28.33 15.47
C SER A 11 -2.89 28.75 15.59
N SER A 12 -3.60 28.06 16.50
CA SER A 12 -4.96 28.30 16.98
C SER A 12 -6.13 27.79 16.11
N ALA A 13 -6.28 26.47 16.01
CA ALA A 13 -7.58 25.80 16.00
C ALA A 13 -7.40 24.32 16.37
N SER A 14 -8.37 23.77 17.07
CA SER A 14 -8.45 22.39 17.56
C SER A 14 -7.90 21.35 16.58
N ALA A 15 -6.90 20.61 17.03
CA ALA A 15 -6.41 19.41 16.38
C ALA A 15 -7.50 18.33 16.43
N ASN A 16 -8.25 18.16 15.33
CA ASN A 16 -8.89 16.91 14.89
C ASN A 16 -9.69 17.21 13.62
N SER A 17 -9.57 16.31 12.63
CA SER A 17 -10.19 16.36 11.31
C SER A 17 -9.65 17.42 10.34
N ILE A 18 -9.10 16.95 9.24
CA ILE A 18 -9.22 17.64 7.95
C ILE A 18 -10.73 17.86 7.79
N GLY A 19 -11.21 19.09 7.91
CA GLY A 19 -12.64 19.40 7.82
C GLY A 19 -13.26 18.83 6.55
N GLU A 20 -14.56 18.54 6.58
CA GLU A 20 -15.32 17.81 5.54
C GLU A 20 -15.15 18.36 4.10
N GLU A 21 -14.55 19.54 3.91
CA GLU A 21 -14.34 20.21 2.62
C GLU A 21 -12.87 20.35 2.18
N ALA A 22 -11.89 19.94 2.99
CA ALA A 22 -10.48 20.14 2.64
C ALA A 22 -10.03 19.13 1.55
N LYS A 23 -10.22 19.55 0.29
CA LYS A 23 -9.74 18.84 -0.89
C LYS A 23 -8.21 18.91 -0.96
N PRO A 24 -7.53 17.81 -1.33
CA PRO A 24 -6.10 17.86 -1.58
C PRO A 24 -5.81 18.85 -2.71
N ALA A 25 -4.87 19.76 -2.47
CA ALA A 25 -4.43 20.75 -3.45
C ALA A 25 -3.07 20.34 -4.02
N LEU A 26 -2.91 20.44 -5.34
CA LEU A 26 -1.61 20.28 -5.98
C LEU A 26 -0.76 21.52 -5.66
N LEU A 27 0.28 21.35 -4.86
CA LEU A 27 1.18 22.45 -4.49
C LEU A 27 2.26 22.68 -5.56
N HIS A 28 2.88 21.61 -6.04
CA HIS A 28 4.00 21.67 -6.95
C HIS A 28 3.89 20.59 -8.02
N LYS A 29 4.26 20.95 -9.25
CA LYS A 29 4.41 20.03 -10.38
C LYS A 29 5.87 20.02 -10.81
N ILE A 30 6.51 18.86 -10.76
CA ILE A 30 7.90 18.68 -11.21
C ILE A 30 7.87 18.00 -12.57
N GLU A 31 8.41 18.68 -13.58
CA GLU A 31 8.53 18.18 -14.94
C GLU A 31 10.02 18.02 -15.28
N GLY A 32 10.38 16.91 -15.91
CA GLY A 32 11.77 16.69 -16.32
C GLY A 32 12.06 15.31 -16.89
N HIS A 33 11.34 14.27 -16.43
CA HIS A 33 11.44 12.94 -17.01
C HIS A 33 10.69 12.83 -18.33
N VAL A 34 11.24 12.07 -19.27
CA VAL A 34 10.63 11.82 -20.59
C VAL A 34 9.84 10.52 -20.64
N ALA A 35 9.95 9.69 -19.59
CA ALA A 35 9.26 8.42 -19.45
C ALA A 35 8.60 8.29 -18.07
N ARG A 36 7.98 7.13 -17.82
CA ARG A 36 7.32 6.83 -16.53
C ARG A 36 8.32 6.97 -15.38
N VAL A 37 7.85 7.58 -14.29
CA VAL A 37 8.58 7.59 -13.01
C VAL A 37 8.19 6.32 -12.26
N ASN A 38 9.19 5.52 -11.90
CA ASN A 38 9.01 4.23 -11.27
C ASN A 38 8.95 4.34 -9.75
N ASP A 39 9.77 5.22 -9.18
CA ASP A 39 9.85 5.39 -7.73
C ASP A 39 10.23 6.82 -7.34
N VAL A 40 9.83 7.21 -6.14
CA VAL A 40 9.98 8.56 -5.59
C VAL A 40 10.30 8.47 -4.10
N VAL A 41 11.39 9.12 -3.67
CA VAL A 41 11.76 9.21 -2.25
C VAL A 41 11.83 10.68 -1.85
N LEU A 42 11.05 11.08 -0.84
CA LEU A 42 11.03 12.44 -0.32
C LEU A 42 12.13 12.63 0.72
N LEU A 43 12.76 13.79 0.71
CA LEU A 43 13.64 14.21 1.80
C LEU A 43 12.80 14.76 2.97
N SER A 44 13.26 14.47 4.18
CA SER A 44 12.65 14.89 5.44
C SER A 44 13.30 16.16 6.00
N LYS A 45 14.61 16.34 5.80
CA LYS A 45 15.36 17.53 6.25
C LYS A 45 15.23 18.72 5.32
N GLU A 46 15.08 18.49 4.01
CA GLU A 46 14.97 19.52 2.99
C GLU A 46 13.73 19.34 2.10
N GLU A 47 13.28 20.40 1.44
CA GLU A 47 12.25 20.31 0.40
C GLU A 47 12.84 19.73 -0.89
N GLY A 48 13.12 18.42 -0.87
CA GLY A 48 13.75 17.70 -1.98
C GLY A 48 13.11 16.35 -2.27
N VAL A 49 13.34 15.86 -3.48
CA VAL A 49 12.79 14.58 -3.94
C VAL A 49 13.73 13.86 -4.90
N TRP A 50 14.01 12.60 -4.59
CA TRP A 50 14.63 11.65 -5.49
C TRP A 50 13.59 11.02 -6.40
N THR A 51 13.93 10.86 -7.67
CA THR A 51 13.08 10.20 -8.66
C THR A 51 13.89 9.24 -9.52
N ALA A 52 13.30 8.09 -9.85
CA ALA A 52 13.82 7.11 -10.80
C ALA A 52 12.83 6.93 -11.95
N SER A 53 13.33 6.84 -13.18
CA SER A 53 12.47 6.73 -14.36
C SER A 53 12.97 5.71 -15.39
N ASP A 54 12.04 5.18 -16.19
CA ASP A 54 12.31 4.34 -17.35
C ASP A 54 13.22 5.00 -18.40
N ASP A 55 13.38 6.33 -18.37
CA ASP A 55 14.34 7.06 -19.20
C ASP A 55 15.81 6.82 -18.79
N ARG A 56 16.04 5.94 -17.81
CA ARG A 56 17.30 5.59 -17.17
C ARG A 56 17.87 6.67 -16.26
N SER A 57 17.19 7.80 -16.08
CA SER A 57 17.69 8.85 -15.18
C SER A 57 17.22 8.65 -13.74
N VAL A 58 18.16 8.85 -12.83
CA VAL A 58 17.93 9.07 -11.40
C VAL A 58 18.24 10.53 -11.13
N ARG A 59 17.30 11.25 -10.52
CA ARG A 59 17.43 12.70 -10.30
C ARG A 59 17.09 13.07 -8.88
N LEU A 60 17.82 14.04 -8.33
CA LEU A 60 17.45 14.74 -7.11
C LEU A 60 16.98 16.14 -7.49
N TYR A 61 15.74 16.45 -7.17
CA TYR A 61 15.21 17.79 -7.28
C TYR A 61 15.19 18.46 -5.91
N LEU A 62 15.73 19.67 -5.80
CA LEU A 62 15.62 20.50 -4.60
C LEU A 62 14.80 21.74 -4.92
N LYS A 63 13.94 22.15 -4.00
CA LYS A 63 13.19 23.39 -4.11
C LYS A 63 14.11 24.59 -3.85
N ARG A 64 14.12 25.54 -4.78
CA ARG A 64 14.88 26.79 -4.67
C ARG A 64 14.01 27.87 -4.03
N ASP A 65 14.62 29.02 -3.71
CA ASP A 65 13.95 30.16 -3.07
C ASP A 65 12.77 30.71 -3.88
N ASN A 66 12.79 30.53 -5.20
CA ASN A 66 11.68 30.89 -6.09
C ASN A 66 10.51 29.90 -6.05
N GLY A 67 10.56 28.88 -5.19
CA GLY A 67 9.56 27.83 -5.03
C GLY A 67 9.56 26.76 -6.12
N GLN A 68 10.45 26.84 -7.10
CA GLN A 68 10.58 25.84 -8.17
C GLN A 68 11.56 24.74 -7.77
N PHE A 69 11.26 23.52 -8.21
CA PHE A 69 12.15 22.39 -8.06
C PHE A 69 13.19 22.36 -9.18
N TRP A 70 14.46 22.30 -8.82
CA TRP A 70 15.57 22.25 -9.75
C TRP A 70 16.32 20.93 -9.63
N PRO A 71 16.70 20.27 -10.75
CA PRO A 71 17.49 19.04 -10.71
C PRO A 71 18.93 19.35 -10.27
N SER A 72 19.24 19.10 -9.00
CA SER A 72 20.59 19.27 -8.44
C SER A 72 21.51 18.10 -8.81
N ILE A 73 20.97 16.87 -8.84
CA ILE A 73 21.71 15.69 -9.30
C ILE A 73 20.96 15.07 -10.48
N HIS A 74 21.72 14.67 -11.51
CA HIS A 74 21.22 13.93 -12.65
C HIS A 74 22.21 12.80 -13.00
N LYS A 75 21.84 11.56 -12.73
CA LYS A 75 22.64 10.37 -13.05
C LYS A 75 21.93 9.51 -14.08
N ILE A 76 22.64 9.14 -15.14
CA ILE A 76 22.14 8.19 -16.14
C ILE A 76 22.64 6.80 -15.76
N MET A 77 21.70 5.88 -15.54
CA MET A 77 21.99 4.49 -15.22
C MET A 77 22.20 3.66 -16.50
N PRO A 78 22.99 2.57 -16.44
CA PRO A 78 23.18 1.69 -17.60
C PRO A 78 21.88 1.01 -18.05
N VAL A 79 21.00 0.71 -17.09
CA VAL A 79 19.69 0.08 -17.27
C VAL A 79 18.66 0.89 -16.50
N ALA A 80 17.38 0.80 -16.90
CA ALA A 80 16.29 1.52 -16.23
C ALA A 80 16.21 1.18 -14.72
N PRO A 81 16.23 2.19 -13.84
CA PRO A 81 16.01 2.01 -12.41
C PRO A 81 14.54 1.69 -12.11
N THR A 82 14.31 0.68 -11.26
CA THR A 82 12.96 0.21 -10.90
C THR A 82 12.52 0.68 -9.52
N CYS A 83 13.45 0.86 -8.59
CA CYS A 83 13.19 1.30 -7.22
C CYS A 83 14.40 2.04 -6.64
N LEU A 84 14.14 2.87 -5.64
CA LEU A 84 15.12 3.67 -4.94
C LEU A 84 15.00 3.45 -3.43
N TYR A 85 16.13 3.56 -2.75
CA TYR A 85 16.15 3.75 -1.31
C TYR A 85 17.22 4.77 -0.95
N TYR A 86 16.85 5.83 -0.22
CA TYR A 86 17.79 6.85 0.24
C TYR A 86 17.79 6.92 1.75
N SER A 87 18.98 6.84 2.36
CA SER A 87 19.17 7.02 3.80
C SER A 87 19.74 8.40 4.06
N GLU A 88 18.94 9.29 4.66
CA GLU A 88 19.38 10.63 5.11
C GLU A 88 20.31 10.61 6.32
N GLU A 89 20.44 9.47 6.99
CA GLU A 89 21.35 9.29 8.12
C GLU A 89 22.77 8.97 7.65
N THR A 90 22.90 8.19 6.58
CA THR A 90 24.20 7.76 6.04
C THR A 90 24.59 8.47 4.74
N SER A 91 23.71 9.31 4.20
CA SER A 91 23.83 9.94 2.88
C SER A 91 24.11 8.93 1.75
N ARG A 92 23.54 7.72 1.87
CA ARG A 92 23.70 6.63 0.90
C ARG A 92 22.43 6.47 0.06
N LEU A 93 22.60 6.45 -1.26
CA LEU A 93 21.57 6.16 -2.24
C LEU A 93 21.77 4.75 -2.81
N PHE A 94 20.72 3.94 -2.73
CA PHE A 94 20.64 2.62 -3.34
C PHE A 94 19.67 2.68 -4.52
N VAL A 95 20.12 2.16 -5.66
CA VAL A 95 19.35 2.14 -6.90
C VAL A 95 19.22 0.70 -7.37
N GLY A 96 17.98 0.20 -7.44
CA GLY A 96 17.67 -1.12 -7.98
C GLY A 96 17.34 -1.02 -9.46
N LEU A 97 17.87 -1.95 -10.26
CA LEU A 97 17.74 -1.92 -11.72
C LEU A 97 16.88 -3.07 -12.26
N LEU A 98 16.38 -2.89 -13.48
CA LEU A 98 15.59 -3.88 -14.22
C LEU A 98 16.35 -5.19 -14.48
N ASN A 99 17.68 -5.16 -14.53
CA ASN A 99 18.52 -6.33 -14.75
C ASN A 99 18.94 -7.06 -13.46
N GLY A 100 18.41 -6.69 -12.30
CA GLY A 100 18.71 -7.36 -11.04
C GLY A 100 19.97 -6.88 -10.32
N HIS A 101 20.57 -5.78 -10.77
CA HIS A 101 21.72 -5.16 -10.12
C HIS A 101 21.29 -4.07 -9.15
N VAL A 102 22.02 -3.93 -8.04
CA VAL A 102 21.89 -2.81 -7.09
C VAL A 102 23.16 -1.98 -7.13
N TYR A 103 23.00 -0.65 -7.21
CA TYR A 103 24.10 0.31 -7.16
C TYR A 103 24.01 1.12 -5.87
N GLU A 104 25.15 1.34 -5.22
CA GLU A 104 25.31 2.20 -4.05
C GLU A 104 26.08 3.46 -4.45
N TYR A 105 25.59 4.62 -4.00
CA TYR A 105 26.24 5.90 -4.18
C TYR A 105 26.29 6.67 -2.86
N HIS A 106 27.41 7.36 -2.63
CA HIS A 106 27.50 8.37 -1.59
C HIS A 106 27.06 9.72 -2.15
N VAL A 107 26.09 10.36 -1.51
CA VAL A 107 25.58 11.68 -1.87
C VAL A 107 26.31 12.71 -1.02
N ALA A 108 26.79 13.78 -1.64
CA ALA A 108 27.43 14.88 -0.92
C ALA A 108 26.42 15.61 -0.02
N ASP A 109 26.90 16.16 1.10
CA ASP A 109 26.06 16.86 2.08
C ASP A 109 25.36 18.10 1.51
N ASP A 110 25.91 18.67 0.43
CA ASP A 110 25.33 19.82 -0.28
C ASP A 110 24.31 19.42 -1.36
N TYR A 111 24.06 18.12 -1.53
CA TYR A 111 23.14 17.55 -2.51
C TYR A 111 23.40 17.97 -3.97
N ASN A 112 24.63 18.38 -4.31
CA ASN A 112 25.00 18.78 -5.67
C ASN A 112 25.78 17.71 -6.44
N SER A 113 26.25 16.67 -5.75
CA SER A 113 27.00 15.60 -6.38
C SER A 113 26.78 14.26 -5.69
N MET A 114 27.13 13.20 -6.40
CA MET A 114 27.17 11.83 -5.91
C MET A 114 28.46 11.18 -6.40
N SER A 115 28.91 10.14 -5.71
CA SER A 115 30.13 9.40 -6.07
C SER A 115 30.09 8.95 -7.53
N ASP A 116 31.17 9.22 -8.28
CA ASP A 116 31.38 8.71 -9.64
C ASP A 116 32.82 8.22 -9.78
N PRO A 117 33.08 6.91 -9.97
CA PRO A 117 32.11 5.82 -10.18
C PRO A 117 31.25 5.49 -8.94
N GLU A 118 30.33 4.54 -9.09
CA GLU A 118 29.54 4.04 -7.97
C GLU A 118 30.41 3.54 -6.81
N ALA A 119 29.92 3.71 -5.58
CA ALA A 119 30.62 3.22 -4.40
C ALA A 119 30.67 1.69 -4.39
N ARG A 120 29.53 1.05 -4.71
CA ARG A 120 29.42 -0.39 -4.87
C ARG A 120 28.41 -0.78 -5.94
N ARG A 121 28.65 -1.97 -6.49
CA ARG A 121 27.76 -2.64 -7.44
C ARG A 121 27.57 -4.09 -7.04
N TRP A 122 26.33 -4.48 -6.80
CA TRP A 122 25.96 -5.87 -6.54
C TRP A 122 25.19 -6.47 -7.71
N THR A 123 25.61 -7.66 -8.13
CA THR A 123 24.91 -8.51 -9.11
C THR A 123 24.19 -9.61 -8.36
N ILE A 124 22.98 -9.31 -7.88
CA ILE A 124 22.28 -10.14 -6.87
C ILE A 124 21.24 -11.05 -7.53
N HIS A 125 20.44 -10.46 -8.42
CA HIS A 125 19.21 -11.04 -8.93
C HIS A 125 19.33 -11.32 -10.42
N ALA A 126 18.57 -12.32 -10.89
CA ALA A 126 18.46 -12.65 -12.32
C ALA A 126 17.29 -11.91 -13.01
N GLY A 127 16.48 -11.19 -12.23
CA GLY A 127 15.32 -10.45 -12.70
C GLY A 127 15.19 -9.06 -12.07
N PRO A 128 14.16 -8.30 -12.49
CA PRO A 128 13.93 -6.94 -12.00
C PRO A 128 13.81 -6.85 -10.49
N ILE A 129 14.51 -5.88 -9.91
CA ILE A 129 14.37 -5.55 -8.49
C ILE A 129 13.03 -4.86 -8.27
N SER A 130 12.25 -5.36 -7.35
CA SER A 130 10.92 -4.86 -7.02
C SER A 130 10.89 -4.03 -5.74
N GLY A 131 11.88 -4.18 -4.87
CA GLY A 131 11.94 -3.44 -3.62
C GLY A 131 13.33 -3.48 -3.02
N LEU A 132 13.68 -2.37 -2.38
CA LEU A 132 14.92 -2.19 -1.63
C LEU A 132 14.56 -1.72 -0.22
N GLY A 133 15.39 -2.08 0.74
CA GLY A 133 15.30 -1.48 2.07
C GLY A 133 16.55 -1.74 2.87
N ILE A 134 16.79 -0.91 3.87
CA ILE A 134 17.95 -1.04 4.77
C ILE A 134 17.46 -1.12 6.21
N ALA A 135 18.13 -1.95 6.99
CA ALA A 135 18.02 -1.94 8.44
C ALA A 135 19.33 -1.39 9.00
N LEU A 136 19.38 -0.07 9.23
CA LEU A 136 20.59 0.62 9.69
C LEU A 136 21.14 0.04 10.99
N ASN A 137 20.27 -0.22 11.97
CA ASN A 137 20.65 -0.79 13.27
C ASN A 137 21.31 -2.18 13.17
N ALA A 138 21.01 -2.93 12.10
CA ALA A 138 21.60 -4.25 11.86
C ALA A 138 22.66 -4.23 10.74
N GLU A 139 22.93 -3.07 10.16
CA GLU A 139 23.82 -2.88 9.02
C GLU A 139 23.49 -3.82 7.85
N LEU A 140 22.20 -4.02 7.55
CA LEU A 140 21.76 -4.92 6.49
C LEU A 140 21.03 -4.17 5.36
N VAL A 141 21.42 -4.44 4.12
CA VAL A 141 20.71 -4.02 2.90
C VAL A 141 19.96 -5.21 2.34
N PHE A 142 18.68 -5.03 2.07
CA PHE A 142 17.79 -6.03 1.50
C PHE A 142 17.37 -5.64 0.09
N SER A 143 17.26 -6.65 -0.77
CA SER A 143 16.67 -6.54 -2.09
C SER A 143 15.69 -7.68 -2.33
N CYS A 144 14.53 -7.37 -2.90
CA CYS A 144 13.58 -8.36 -3.40
C CYS A 144 13.40 -8.23 -4.91
N SER A 145 13.13 -9.34 -5.58
CA SER A 145 13.09 -9.40 -7.03
C SER A 145 11.97 -10.26 -7.56
N LYS A 146 11.58 -9.96 -8.81
CA LYS A 146 10.65 -10.78 -9.58
C LYS A 146 11.19 -12.19 -9.87
N ASP A 147 12.49 -12.45 -9.67
CA ASP A 147 13.06 -13.79 -9.70
C ASP A 147 12.70 -14.68 -8.48
N LYS A 148 11.80 -14.18 -7.62
CA LYS A 148 11.29 -14.84 -6.41
C LYS A 148 12.29 -14.92 -5.26
N SER A 149 13.42 -14.22 -5.35
CA SER A 149 14.39 -14.20 -4.26
C SER A 149 14.36 -12.89 -3.49
N VAL A 150 14.59 -13.02 -2.19
CA VAL A 150 14.93 -11.93 -1.28
C VAL A 150 16.32 -12.20 -0.76
N VAL A 151 17.22 -11.25 -0.89
CA VAL A 151 18.63 -11.39 -0.51
C VAL A 151 19.02 -10.21 0.36
N TRP A 152 19.84 -10.46 1.38
CA TRP A 152 20.40 -9.40 2.20
C TRP A 152 21.92 -9.49 2.33
N HIS A 153 22.54 -8.32 2.35
CA HIS A 153 23.97 -8.11 2.40
C HIS A 153 24.31 -7.22 3.60
N CYS A 154 25.53 -7.34 4.09
CA CYS A 154 26.09 -6.39 5.03
C CYS A 154 26.31 -5.04 4.32
N SER A 155 25.73 -3.97 4.85
CA SER A 155 25.83 -2.60 4.33
C SER A 155 27.25 -2.04 4.38
N GLU A 156 28.12 -2.56 5.24
CA GLU A 156 29.50 -2.08 5.40
C GLU A 156 30.52 -2.89 4.60
N THR A 157 30.32 -4.19 4.44
CA THR A 157 31.27 -5.06 3.72
C THR A 157 30.78 -5.48 2.34
N GLY A 158 29.49 -5.33 2.05
CA GLY A 158 28.84 -5.83 0.85
C GLY A 158 28.71 -7.36 0.79
N ILE A 159 29.14 -8.08 1.84
CA ILE A 159 29.10 -9.54 1.88
C ILE A 159 27.66 -10.01 2.00
N LYS A 160 27.28 -11.00 1.18
CA LYS A 160 25.99 -11.68 1.25
C LYS A 160 25.85 -12.41 2.59
N ARG A 161 24.81 -12.06 3.34
CA ARG A 161 24.50 -12.66 4.65
C ARG A 161 23.52 -13.81 4.50
N GLY A 162 22.45 -13.61 3.75
CA GLY A 162 21.46 -14.66 3.55
C GLY A 162 20.56 -14.40 2.35
N ALA A 163 19.72 -15.40 2.06
CA ALA A 163 18.72 -15.34 1.02
C ALA A 163 17.52 -16.21 1.39
N PHE A 164 16.36 -15.84 0.87
CA PHE A 164 15.12 -16.57 0.96
C PHE A 164 14.46 -16.67 -0.41
N HIS A 165 13.91 -17.83 -0.76
CA HIS A 165 13.19 -18.04 -2.01
C HIS A 165 11.69 -18.14 -1.73
N CYS A 166 10.92 -17.25 -2.35
CA CYS A 166 9.46 -17.23 -2.27
C CYS A 166 8.84 -18.14 -3.33
N ASP A 167 7.60 -18.58 -3.10
CA ASP A 167 6.87 -19.42 -4.07
C ASP A 167 6.54 -18.65 -5.37
N SER A 168 6.34 -17.33 -5.24
CA SER A 168 5.94 -16.41 -6.29
C SER A 168 6.89 -15.20 -6.37
N SER A 169 6.82 -14.47 -7.48
CA SER A 169 7.65 -13.29 -7.73
C SER A 169 7.38 -12.22 -6.69
N CYS A 170 8.43 -11.67 -6.10
CA CYS A 170 8.32 -10.56 -5.15
C CYS A 170 7.97 -9.28 -5.91
N THR A 171 7.09 -8.48 -5.33
CA THR A 171 6.56 -7.27 -5.97
C THR A 171 6.66 -6.04 -5.07
N ALA A 172 6.64 -6.23 -3.75
CA ALA A 172 6.85 -5.17 -2.77
C ALA A 172 7.56 -5.72 -1.53
N MET A 173 8.25 -4.87 -0.77
CA MET A 173 8.92 -5.27 0.47
C MET A 173 8.92 -4.13 1.49
N VAL A 174 8.70 -4.48 2.75
CA VAL A 174 8.87 -3.59 3.90
C VAL A 174 9.61 -4.33 5.00
N ILE A 175 10.50 -3.65 5.72
CA ILE A 175 11.40 -4.26 6.70
C ILE A 175 11.19 -3.58 8.05
N ASP A 176 11.04 -4.40 9.08
CA ASP A 176 11.02 -3.99 10.47
C ASP A 176 11.54 -5.16 11.31
N LEU A 177 12.87 -5.21 11.46
CA LEU A 177 13.53 -6.37 12.03
C LEU A 177 12.97 -6.73 13.43
N PRO A 178 12.82 -8.03 13.73
CA PRO A 178 13.27 -9.18 12.94
C PRO A 178 12.34 -9.58 11.78
N PHE A 179 11.28 -8.83 11.49
CA PHE A 179 10.32 -9.16 10.46
C PHE A 179 10.61 -8.50 9.11
N VAL A 180 10.36 -9.25 8.04
CA VAL A 180 10.39 -8.74 6.66
C VAL A 180 9.08 -9.15 6.00
N PHE A 181 8.34 -8.15 5.51
CA PHE A 181 7.07 -8.32 4.84
C PHE A 181 7.28 -8.24 3.33
N ILE A 182 6.80 -9.23 2.59
CA ILE A 182 6.99 -9.34 1.15
C ILE A 182 5.64 -9.49 0.48
N GLY A 183 5.29 -8.57 -0.40
CA GLY A 183 4.16 -8.73 -1.31
C GLY A 183 4.57 -9.60 -2.47
N ASP A 184 3.70 -10.53 -2.87
CA ASP A 184 3.93 -11.40 -4.01
C ASP A 184 2.98 -11.13 -5.19
N HIS A 185 3.34 -11.67 -6.35
CA HIS A 185 2.52 -11.59 -7.55
C HIS A 185 1.23 -12.43 -7.47
N GLY A 186 1.15 -13.38 -6.52
CA GLY A 186 0.00 -14.25 -6.32
C GLY A 186 -1.09 -13.67 -5.40
N GLY A 187 -0.92 -12.44 -4.89
CA GLY A 187 -1.88 -11.81 -3.97
C GLY A 187 -1.67 -12.15 -2.50
N ASN A 188 -0.51 -12.69 -2.14
CA ASN A 188 -0.16 -12.97 -0.76
C ASN A 188 0.86 -11.98 -0.23
N VAL A 189 0.79 -11.75 1.08
CA VAL A 189 1.86 -11.11 1.83
C VAL A 189 2.55 -12.18 2.68
N VAL A 190 3.82 -12.43 2.37
CA VAL A 190 4.67 -13.37 3.09
C VAL A 190 5.37 -12.63 4.22
N VAL A 191 5.23 -13.15 5.44
CA VAL A 191 5.89 -12.61 6.64
C VAL A 191 7.06 -13.52 6.99
N LEU A 192 8.27 -12.99 6.82
CA LEU A 192 9.51 -13.66 7.21
C LEU A 192 9.96 -13.15 8.57
N ARG A 193 10.54 -14.05 9.37
CA ARG A 193 11.31 -13.71 10.57
C ARG A 193 12.76 -14.11 10.36
N LEU A 194 13.66 -13.17 10.61
CA LEU A 194 15.10 -13.39 10.54
C LEU A 194 15.63 -13.91 11.87
N SER A 195 16.52 -14.90 11.75
CA SER A 195 17.28 -15.51 12.85
C SER A 195 18.73 -15.62 12.38
N GLY A 196 19.53 -14.58 12.66
CA GLY A 196 20.89 -14.44 12.14
C GLY A 196 20.90 -14.33 10.61
N ASP A 197 21.67 -15.21 9.96
CA ASP A 197 21.82 -15.27 8.50
C ASP A 197 20.73 -16.11 7.80
N SER A 198 19.75 -16.61 8.56
CA SER A 198 18.63 -17.40 8.04
C SER A 198 17.30 -16.65 8.19
N ALA A 199 16.37 -16.90 7.26
CA ALA A 199 15.00 -16.42 7.36
C ALA A 199 14.03 -17.60 7.33
N GLN A 200 12.97 -17.51 8.13
CA GLN A 200 11.89 -18.48 8.15
C GLN A 200 10.57 -17.79 7.87
N MET A 201 9.73 -18.41 7.04
CA MET A 201 8.36 -17.95 6.82
C MET A 201 7.54 -18.27 8.07
N VAL A 202 6.93 -17.26 8.68
CA VAL A 202 6.12 -17.41 9.90
C VAL A 202 4.64 -17.33 9.58
N SER A 203 4.26 -16.52 8.60
CA SER A 203 2.86 -16.39 8.18
C SER A 203 2.76 -16.06 6.69
N LYS A 204 1.62 -16.41 6.11
CA LYS A 204 1.21 -16.07 4.75
C LYS A 204 -0.20 -15.49 4.81
N LEU A 205 -0.31 -14.20 4.50
CA LEU A 205 -1.56 -13.46 4.51
C LEU A 205 -2.15 -13.48 3.10
N SER A 206 -3.22 -14.24 2.90
CA SER A 206 -3.84 -14.47 1.59
C SER A 206 -5.26 -13.93 1.58
N ALA A 207 -5.45 -12.71 1.06
CA ALA A 207 -6.78 -12.14 0.84
C ALA A 207 -6.91 -11.42 -0.50
N HIS A 208 -5.80 -10.97 -1.10
CA HIS A 208 -5.86 -10.38 -2.43
C HIS A 208 -6.04 -11.44 -3.51
N THR A 209 -6.77 -11.06 -4.56
CA THR A 209 -7.01 -11.92 -5.74
C THR A 209 -6.10 -11.56 -6.92
N GLY A 210 -5.28 -10.52 -6.76
CA GLY A 210 -4.30 -10.06 -7.73
C GLY A 210 -2.96 -9.69 -7.09
N PRO A 211 -1.93 -9.38 -7.90
CA PRO A 211 -0.60 -9.03 -7.41
C PRO A 211 -0.60 -7.90 -6.37
N VAL A 212 0.13 -8.10 -5.27
CA VAL A 212 0.36 -7.06 -4.25
C VAL A 212 1.37 -6.07 -4.79
N SER A 213 0.97 -4.86 -5.14
CA SER A 213 1.83 -3.85 -5.77
C SER A 213 2.57 -2.97 -4.77
N SER A 214 2.05 -2.81 -3.55
CA SER A 214 2.63 -1.93 -2.54
C SER A 214 2.32 -2.42 -1.13
N LEU A 215 3.24 -2.17 -0.22
CA LEU A 215 3.12 -2.45 1.20
C LEU A 215 3.49 -1.21 1.99
N ALA A 216 2.81 -1.00 3.12
CA ALA A 216 3.19 0.04 4.09
C ALA A 216 3.03 -0.49 5.52
N TRP A 217 4.00 -0.21 6.39
CA TRP A 217 4.03 -0.70 7.77
C TRP A 217 3.88 0.44 8.76
N ASN A 218 3.01 0.25 9.76
CA ASN A 218 2.91 1.11 10.92
C ASN A 218 3.42 0.38 12.16
N ARG A 219 4.67 0.64 12.53
CA ARG A 219 5.32 0.05 13.70
C ARG A 219 4.57 0.27 15.01
N MET A 220 4.03 1.47 15.21
CA MET A 220 3.44 1.86 16.50
C MET A 220 2.13 1.13 16.78
N LYS A 221 1.35 0.84 15.73
CA LYS A 221 0.09 0.11 15.85
C LYS A 221 0.22 -1.37 15.48
N GLU A 222 1.38 -1.79 14.97
CA GLU A 222 1.64 -3.14 14.44
C GLU A 222 0.66 -3.54 13.33
N ILE A 223 0.38 -2.57 12.46
CA ILE A 223 -0.56 -2.73 11.33
C ILE A 223 0.22 -2.70 10.01
N LEU A 224 -0.02 -3.70 9.18
CA LEU A 224 0.47 -3.77 7.81
C LEU A 224 -0.65 -3.42 6.83
N TYR A 225 -0.33 -2.63 5.82
CA TYR A 225 -1.24 -2.33 4.72
C TYR A 225 -0.71 -2.95 3.43
N SER A 226 -1.58 -3.59 2.66
CA SER A 226 -1.26 -4.11 1.33
C SER A 226 -2.20 -3.52 0.30
N GLY A 227 -1.64 -3.10 -0.83
CA GLY A 227 -2.36 -2.59 -1.98
C GLY A 227 -2.15 -3.53 -3.16
N SER A 228 -3.21 -3.79 -3.93
CA SER A 228 -3.19 -4.81 -4.96
C SER A 228 -3.80 -4.35 -6.28
N HIS A 229 -3.47 -5.10 -7.33
CA HIS A 229 -4.11 -4.99 -8.64
C HIS A 229 -5.58 -5.47 -8.67
N ASP A 230 -6.12 -6.00 -7.57
CA ASP A 230 -7.56 -6.26 -7.41
C ASP A 230 -8.37 -5.02 -6.98
N ASN A 231 -7.72 -3.86 -6.96
CA ASN A 231 -8.29 -2.54 -6.60
C ASN A 231 -8.57 -2.38 -5.11
N LEU A 232 -8.21 -3.34 -4.27
CA LEU A 232 -8.40 -3.27 -2.84
C LEU A 232 -7.12 -2.86 -2.11
N VAL A 233 -7.32 -2.20 -0.98
CA VAL A 233 -6.30 -2.07 0.05
C VAL A 233 -6.76 -2.91 1.24
N ILE A 234 -5.87 -3.72 1.81
CA ILE A 234 -6.17 -4.54 2.98
C ILE A 234 -5.30 -4.09 4.14
N MET A 235 -5.93 -3.89 5.30
CA MET A 235 -5.29 -3.62 6.57
C MET A 235 -5.19 -4.93 7.36
N TRP A 236 -4.00 -5.28 7.82
CA TRP A 236 -3.70 -6.47 8.58
C TRP A 236 -3.25 -6.09 9.99
N ASP A 237 -3.95 -6.56 11.01
CA ASP A 237 -3.48 -6.47 12.40
C ASP A 237 -2.51 -7.62 12.70
N ILE A 238 -1.23 -7.29 12.89
CA ILE A 238 -0.17 -8.26 13.19
C ILE A 238 0.08 -8.38 14.70
N GLY A 239 -0.23 -7.35 15.49
CA GLY A 239 0.10 -7.25 16.92
C GLY A 239 -1.00 -7.72 17.89
N GLY A 240 -2.26 -7.67 17.48
CA GLY A 240 -3.43 -7.71 18.37
C GLY A 240 -4.00 -9.08 18.78
N LYS A 241 -3.33 -10.21 18.48
CA LYS A 241 -3.80 -11.60 18.75
C LYS A 241 -5.04 -12.07 17.97
N ARG A 242 -5.59 -11.29 17.04
CA ARG A 242 -6.78 -11.69 16.27
C ARG A 242 -6.58 -11.85 14.77
N GLY A 243 -5.47 -11.37 14.20
CA GLY A 243 -5.20 -11.53 12.77
C GLY A 243 -6.30 -10.92 11.89
N GLU A 244 -6.98 -9.89 12.40
CA GLU A 244 -8.12 -9.26 11.74
C GLU A 244 -7.62 -8.57 10.45
N ALA A 245 -8.39 -8.76 9.39
CA ALA A 245 -8.10 -8.20 8.07
C ALA A 245 -9.29 -7.35 7.61
N TYR A 246 -9.03 -6.09 7.30
CA TYR A 246 -10.06 -5.15 6.88
C TYR A 246 -9.84 -4.71 5.44
N GLU A 247 -10.86 -4.88 4.62
CA GLU A 247 -10.86 -4.41 3.24
C GLU A 247 -11.27 -2.93 3.21
N LEU A 248 -10.38 -2.11 2.63
CA LEU A 248 -10.58 -0.69 2.38
C LEU A 248 -10.94 -0.53 0.89
N ASN A 249 -12.22 -0.26 0.62
CA ASN A 249 -12.75 -0.20 -0.74
C ASN A 249 -12.98 1.25 -1.18
N GLY A 250 -12.02 1.81 -1.92
CA GLY A 250 -12.11 3.20 -2.40
C GLY A 250 -11.63 3.38 -3.83
N HIS A 251 -11.09 2.35 -4.46
CA HIS A 251 -10.48 2.42 -5.79
C HIS A 251 -11.24 1.57 -6.80
N SER A 252 -11.20 2.04 -8.04
CA SER A 252 -11.82 1.36 -9.20
C SER A 252 -10.79 0.88 -10.21
N SER A 253 -9.51 1.09 -9.91
CA SER A 253 -8.36 0.66 -10.70
C SER A 253 -7.27 0.12 -9.77
N LYS A 254 -6.24 -0.48 -10.36
CA LYS A 254 -5.15 -1.18 -9.67
C LYS A 254 -4.46 -0.22 -8.72
N ILE A 255 -4.26 -0.62 -7.47
CA ILE A 255 -3.45 0.16 -6.53
C ILE A 255 -2.00 0.16 -7.01
N THR A 256 -1.34 1.30 -6.99
CA THR A 256 0.06 1.45 -7.41
C THR A 256 0.99 1.84 -6.27
N SER A 257 0.49 2.48 -5.22
CA SER A 257 1.31 2.94 -4.10
C SER A 257 0.50 3.13 -2.82
N LEU A 258 1.14 2.85 -1.69
CA LEU A 258 0.65 3.09 -0.34
C LEU A 258 1.68 3.87 0.46
N VAL A 259 1.22 4.85 1.24
CA VAL A 259 2.07 5.61 2.17
C VAL A 259 1.33 5.83 3.48
N VAL A 260 1.95 5.46 4.60
CA VAL A 260 1.42 5.73 5.93
C VAL A 260 1.98 7.05 6.45
N ALA A 261 1.10 7.90 6.97
CA ALA A 261 1.46 9.08 7.75
C ALA A 261 1.15 8.79 9.24
N PRO A 262 2.11 8.20 9.98
CA PRO A 262 1.82 7.64 11.31
C PRO A 262 1.43 8.71 12.32
N GLY A 263 2.05 9.89 12.28
CA GLY A 263 1.72 11.01 13.17
C GLY A 263 0.33 11.62 12.95
N ALA A 264 -0.23 11.47 11.75
CA ALA A 264 -1.56 11.96 11.40
C ALA A 264 -2.65 10.88 11.48
N ALA A 265 -2.28 9.62 11.82
CA ALA A 265 -3.16 8.46 11.71
C ALA A 265 -3.88 8.39 10.35
N ARG A 266 -3.13 8.62 9.25
CA ARG A 266 -3.64 8.54 7.87
C ARG A 266 -2.88 7.51 7.06
N LEU A 267 -3.59 6.88 6.13
CA LEU A 267 -3.01 6.12 5.03
C LEU A 267 -3.41 6.81 3.73
N PHE A 268 -2.47 6.93 2.80
CA PHE A 268 -2.72 7.40 1.44
C PHE A 268 -2.55 6.23 0.48
N SER A 269 -3.48 6.12 -0.47
CA SER A 269 -3.40 5.16 -1.56
C SER A 269 -3.62 5.83 -2.90
N ALA A 270 -2.91 5.34 -3.91
CA ALA A 270 -3.00 5.80 -5.28
C ALA A 270 -3.34 4.63 -6.21
N ASP A 271 -4.16 4.87 -7.24
CA ASP A 271 -4.39 3.90 -8.31
C ASP A 271 -3.84 4.33 -9.67
N ASP A 272 -3.80 3.36 -10.59
CA ASP A 272 -3.31 3.53 -11.96
C ASP A 272 -4.18 4.48 -12.81
N ALA A 273 -5.41 4.78 -12.37
CA ALA A 273 -6.27 5.79 -12.99
C ALA A 273 -5.99 7.22 -12.46
N GLY A 274 -5.08 7.37 -11.50
CA GLY A 274 -4.70 8.65 -10.90
C GLY A 274 -5.59 9.12 -9.76
N LYS A 275 -6.49 8.26 -9.23
CA LYS A 275 -7.27 8.58 -8.05
C LYS A 275 -6.39 8.43 -6.81
N LEU A 276 -6.46 9.42 -5.93
CA LEU A 276 -5.86 9.39 -4.59
C LEU A 276 -6.96 9.25 -3.55
N VAL A 277 -6.74 8.38 -2.57
CA VAL A 277 -7.65 8.20 -1.43
C VAL A 277 -6.86 8.41 -0.13
N CYS A 278 -7.46 9.15 0.78
CA CYS A 278 -6.98 9.34 2.15
C CYS A 278 -7.90 8.58 3.10
N TRP A 279 -7.31 7.73 3.94
CA TRP A 279 -8.00 6.86 4.89
C TRP A 279 -7.79 7.36 6.31
N ASP A 280 -8.88 7.39 7.08
CA ASP A 280 -8.82 7.66 8.51
C ASP A 280 -8.47 6.38 9.28
N MET A 281 -7.25 6.32 9.81
CA MET A 281 -6.78 5.16 10.58
C MET A 281 -7.01 5.30 12.10
N SER A 282 -7.77 6.31 12.52
CA SER A 282 -8.27 6.44 13.89
C SER A 282 -9.68 5.85 14.07
N ALA A 283 -10.45 5.73 12.98
CA ALA A 283 -11.78 5.14 12.99
C ALA A 283 -11.74 3.66 13.42
N HIS A 284 -12.71 3.28 14.25
CA HIS A 284 -12.91 1.89 14.66
C HIS A 284 -13.51 1.09 13.50
N ARG A 285 -12.94 -0.08 13.23
CA ARG A 285 -13.36 -0.92 12.10
C ARG A 285 -14.06 -2.16 12.59
N LEU A 286 -15.23 -2.42 12.02
CA LEU A 286 -15.97 -3.66 12.23
C LEU A 286 -15.65 -4.61 11.08
N GLU A 287 -15.27 -5.83 11.42
CA GLU A 287 -15.05 -6.86 10.43
C GLU A 287 -16.34 -7.12 9.66
N THR A 288 -16.20 -7.44 8.38
CA THR A 288 -17.35 -7.87 7.62
C THR A 288 -17.73 -9.28 8.07
N PRO A 289 -18.96 -9.48 8.55
CA PRO A 289 -19.41 -10.81 8.92
C PRO A 289 -19.38 -11.74 7.71
N GLY A 290 -19.04 -13.00 7.97
CA GLY A 290 -19.05 -14.04 6.95
C GLY A 290 -20.39 -14.12 6.23
N TRP A 291 -20.33 -14.32 4.91
CA TRP A 291 -21.52 -14.41 4.08
C TRP A 291 -22.33 -15.63 4.46
N LYS A 292 -23.60 -15.41 4.83
CA LYS A 292 -24.53 -16.48 5.11
C LYS A 292 -25.02 -17.08 3.80
N THR A 293 -25.15 -18.40 3.79
CA THR A 293 -25.82 -19.12 2.73
C THR A 293 -27.28 -19.32 3.11
N SER A 294 -28.17 -19.04 2.17
CA SER A 294 -29.61 -19.28 2.31
C SER A 294 -30.20 -19.46 0.92
N ASP A 295 -31.22 -20.30 0.83
CA ASP A 295 -31.99 -20.51 -0.41
C ASP A 295 -33.11 -19.49 -0.60
N ASN A 296 -33.43 -18.75 0.47
CA ASN A 296 -34.43 -17.68 0.49
C ASN A 296 -33.82 -16.39 1.04
N CYS A 297 -34.41 -15.25 0.67
CA CYS A 297 -34.08 -13.95 1.24
C CYS A 297 -34.31 -13.94 2.75
N GLU A 298 -33.30 -13.65 3.56
CA GLU A 298 -33.40 -13.60 5.02
C GLU A 298 -34.18 -12.38 5.57
N VAL A 299 -34.81 -11.59 4.69
CA VAL A 299 -35.64 -10.42 5.04
C VAL A 299 -37.10 -10.65 4.65
N CYS A 300 -37.37 -11.00 3.38
CA CYS A 300 -38.75 -11.19 2.89
C CYS A 300 -39.13 -12.65 2.60
N ASP A 301 -38.23 -13.61 2.86
CA ASP A 301 -38.38 -15.04 2.59
C ASP A 301 -38.67 -15.40 1.10
N ALA A 302 -38.47 -14.46 0.17
CA ALA A 302 -38.60 -14.77 -1.26
C ALA A 302 -37.51 -15.77 -1.70
N PRO A 303 -37.84 -16.81 -2.49
CA PRO A 303 -36.86 -17.79 -2.92
C PRO A 303 -35.84 -17.18 -3.91
N PHE A 304 -34.59 -17.63 -3.82
CA PHE A 304 -33.59 -17.34 -4.86
C PHE A 304 -33.78 -18.23 -6.09
N PHE A 305 -33.20 -17.85 -7.22
CA PHE A 305 -33.47 -18.49 -8.52
C PHE A 305 -33.09 -19.97 -8.60
N TRP A 306 -32.30 -20.51 -7.67
CA TRP A 306 -31.97 -21.93 -7.57
C TRP A 306 -32.93 -22.73 -6.69
N ASN A 307 -33.77 -22.08 -5.86
CA ASN A 307 -34.76 -22.78 -5.03
C ASN A 307 -36.05 -23.08 -5.83
N LEU A 308 -35.93 -23.98 -6.80
CA LEU A 308 -37.00 -24.36 -7.73
C LEU A 308 -38.24 -24.88 -6.99
N THR A 309 -38.05 -25.61 -5.89
CA THR A 309 -39.13 -26.17 -5.09
C THR A 309 -40.00 -25.06 -4.49
N ALA A 310 -39.39 -24.07 -3.84
CA ALA A 310 -40.12 -22.95 -3.25
C ALA A 310 -40.76 -22.05 -4.32
N MET A 311 -40.09 -21.85 -5.45
CA MET A 311 -40.64 -21.12 -6.60
C MET A 311 -41.90 -21.78 -7.15
N TRP A 312 -41.88 -23.10 -7.33
CA TRP A 312 -43.03 -23.86 -7.84
C TRP A 312 -44.21 -23.85 -6.87
N GLN A 313 -43.94 -24.10 -5.58
CA GLN A 313 -44.99 -24.12 -4.55
C GLN A 313 -45.68 -22.77 -4.38
N ARG A 314 -44.92 -21.67 -4.42
CA ARG A 314 -45.43 -20.31 -4.21
C ARG A 314 -45.87 -19.63 -5.51
N LYS A 315 -45.61 -20.24 -6.67
CA LYS A 315 -45.86 -19.69 -8.02
C LYS A 315 -45.20 -18.31 -8.22
N VAL A 316 -43.94 -18.19 -7.82
CA VAL A 316 -43.16 -16.95 -7.92
C VAL A 316 -41.84 -17.16 -8.67
N VAL A 317 -41.33 -16.11 -9.28
CA VAL A 317 -40.01 -16.10 -9.91
C VAL A 317 -38.93 -15.86 -8.86
N GLY A 318 -37.91 -16.71 -8.85
CA GLY A 318 -36.80 -16.59 -7.90
C GLY A 318 -35.91 -15.39 -8.18
N GLN A 319 -35.36 -14.82 -7.12
CA GLN A 319 -34.59 -13.58 -7.17
C GLN A 319 -33.08 -13.85 -7.23
N ARG A 320 -32.30 -12.86 -7.68
CA ARG A 320 -30.84 -12.87 -7.55
C ARG A 320 -30.45 -12.63 -6.09
N GLN A 321 -29.48 -13.41 -5.59
CA GLN A 321 -28.91 -13.21 -4.26
C GLN A 321 -27.88 -12.08 -4.27
N HIS A 322 -27.92 -11.29 -3.20
CA HIS A 322 -26.91 -10.34 -2.79
C HIS A 322 -26.60 -10.57 -1.30
N HIS A 323 -25.46 -10.06 -0.83
CA HIS A 323 -25.10 -10.12 0.58
C HIS A 323 -25.08 -8.72 1.17
N CYS A 324 -25.65 -8.56 2.37
CA CYS A 324 -25.54 -7.33 3.13
C CYS A 324 -24.15 -7.22 3.76
N ARG A 325 -23.43 -6.13 3.48
CA ARG A 325 -22.09 -5.91 4.05
C ARG A 325 -22.08 -5.82 5.58
N THR A 326 -23.12 -5.25 6.20
CA THR A 326 -23.15 -5.03 7.65
C THR A 326 -23.48 -6.28 8.45
N CYS A 327 -24.34 -7.17 7.95
CA CYS A 327 -24.80 -8.35 8.70
C CYS A 327 -24.53 -9.70 8.04
N GLY A 328 -23.98 -9.72 6.82
CA GLY A 328 -23.63 -10.94 6.07
C GLY A 328 -24.83 -11.70 5.52
N LYS A 329 -26.06 -11.22 5.76
CA LYS A 329 -27.28 -11.90 5.34
C LYS A 329 -27.42 -12.00 3.82
N ALA A 330 -27.94 -13.12 3.36
CA ALA A 330 -28.35 -13.33 1.98
C ALA A 330 -29.72 -12.66 1.73
N VAL A 331 -29.75 -11.68 0.84
CA VAL A 331 -30.90 -10.80 0.59
C VAL A 331 -31.18 -10.63 -0.90
N CYS A 332 -32.44 -10.47 -1.27
CA CYS A 332 -32.83 -10.16 -2.66
C CYS A 332 -32.67 -8.66 -2.97
N GLY A 333 -32.65 -8.31 -4.25
CA GLY A 333 -32.45 -6.91 -4.71
C GLY A 333 -33.40 -5.88 -4.11
N ALA A 334 -34.67 -6.24 -3.89
CA ALA A 334 -35.67 -5.36 -3.27
C ALA A 334 -35.41 -5.08 -1.79
N CYS A 335 -34.83 -6.05 -1.06
CA CYS A 335 -34.50 -5.91 0.35
C CYS A 335 -33.12 -5.28 0.60
N CYS A 336 -32.40 -4.92 -0.46
CA CYS A 336 -31.05 -4.33 -0.39
C CYS A 336 -30.85 -3.20 -1.40
N SER A 337 -31.86 -2.36 -1.60
CA SER A 337 -31.79 -1.17 -2.47
C SER A 337 -30.87 -0.07 -1.93
N ASN A 338 -30.58 -0.10 -0.62
CA ASN A 338 -29.90 0.98 0.07
C ASN A 338 -28.37 0.79 0.04
N TRP A 339 -27.67 1.92 -0.04
CA TRP A 339 -26.23 1.99 -0.10
C TRP A 339 -25.72 2.96 0.95
N THR A 340 -24.61 2.62 1.60
CA THR A 340 -24.05 3.44 2.69
C THR A 340 -22.53 3.56 2.57
N VAL A 341 -22.00 4.66 3.10
CA VAL A 341 -20.55 4.89 3.31
C VAL A 341 -20.19 4.82 4.80
N PHE A 342 -21.09 4.32 5.66
CA PHE A 342 -20.87 4.22 7.11
C PHE A 342 -20.27 2.88 7.53
N PRO A 343 -19.33 2.88 8.51
CA PRO A 343 -18.67 4.05 9.08
C PRO A 343 -17.80 4.79 8.05
N ARG A 344 -17.71 6.12 8.16
CA ARG A 344 -16.91 6.93 7.24
C ARG A 344 -15.43 6.72 7.52
N MET A 345 -14.81 5.75 6.84
CA MET A 345 -13.38 5.44 7.00
C MET A 345 -12.46 6.21 6.03
N GLY A 346 -13.03 7.06 5.17
CA GLY A 346 -12.31 7.79 4.11
C GLY A 346 -13.18 7.99 2.86
N TYR A 347 -12.58 7.92 1.67
CA TYR A 347 -13.28 8.03 0.37
C TYR A 347 -13.76 6.67 -0.15
N GLU A 348 -14.47 5.92 0.70
CA GLU A 348 -14.98 4.61 0.33
C GLU A 348 -16.08 4.70 -0.73
N LEU A 349 -16.12 3.69 -1.60
CA LEU A 349 -17.28 3.50 -2.45
C LEU A 349 -18.46 3.05 -1.59
N PRO A 350 -19.67 3.58 -1.85
CA PRO A 350 -20.83 3.17 -1.10
C PRO A 350 -21.05 1.66 -1.27
N VAL A 351 -21.38 0.98 -0.18
CA VAL A 351 -21.60 -0.47 -0.15
C VAL A 351 -23.07 -0.77 0.09
N ARG A 352 -23.55 -1.82 -0.59
CA ARG A 352 -24.93 -2.28 -0.49
C ARG A 352 -25.22 -2.89 0.88
N ILE A 353 -26.33 -2.48 1.48
CA ILE A 353 -26.81 -3.01 2.76
C ILE A 353 -28.30 -3.36 2.69
N CYS A 354 -28.75 -4.26 3.56
CA CYS A 354 -30.16 -4.60 3.65
C CYS A 354 -30.96 -3.47 4.31
N SER A 355 -32.25 -3.39 4.00
CA SER A 355 -33.17 -2.39 4.55
C SER A 355 -33.17 -2.35 6.08
N VAL A 356 -33.07 -3.50 6.73
CA VAL A 356 -33.02 -3.63 8.20
C VAL A 356 -31.75 -2.99 8.78
N CYS A 357 -30.59 -3.19 8.16
CA CYS A 357 -29.35 -2.56 8.60
C CYS A 357 -29.37 -1.06 8.33
N HIS A 358 -29.93 -0.65 7.19
CA HIS A 358 -30.06 0.76 6.84
C HIS A 358 -30.91 1.53 7.85
N GLN A 359 -32.08 1.00 8.21
CA GLN A 359 -32.94 1.61 9.21
C GLN A 359 -32.25 1.73 10.58
N LYS A 360 -31.52 0.69 11.01
CA LYS A 360 -30.74 0.75 12.26
C LYS A 360 -29.66 1.84 12.24
N MET A 361 -29.03 2.06 11.09
CA MET A 361 -28.05 3.13 10.91
C MET A 361 -28.71 4.51 10.95
N GLU A 362 -29.89 4.67 10.36
CA GLU A 362 -30.66 5.92 10.42
C GLU A 362 -31.12 6.23 11.86
N GLU A 363 -31.52 5.21 12.62
CA GLU A 363 -31.99 5.37 14.00
C GLU A 363 -30.85 5.62 15.00
N ASN A 364 -29.68 4.99 14.80
CA ASN A 364 -28.54 5.04 15.72
C ASN A 364 -27.20 5.25 14.99
N PRO A 365 -26.98 6.41 14.33
CA PRO A 365 -25.78 6.64 13.53
C PRO A 365 -24.48 6.50 14.34
N GLN A 366 -24.50 6.90 15.62
CA GLN A 366 -23.35 6.81 16.53
C GLN A 366 -22.83 5.38 16.76
N GLN A 367 -23.64 4.34 16.54
CA GLN A 367 -23.19 2.94 16.63
C GLN A 367 -22.33 2.52 15.43
N PHE A 368 -22.33 3.34 14.38
CA PHE A 368 -21.66 3.11 13.10
C PHE A 368 -20.75 4.29 12.73
N GLU A 369 -20.37 5.14 13.69
CA GLU A 369 -19.40 6.24 13.53
C GLU A 369 -17.99 5.84 13.97
#